data_AF-V8BQC7-F1
#
_entry.id   AF-V8BQC7-F1
#
_cell.length_a   1.000
_cell.length_b   1.000
_cell.length_c   1.000
_cell.angle_alpha   90.00
_cell.angle_beta   90.00
_cell.angle_gamma   90.00
#
_symmetry.space_group_name_H-M   'P 1'
#
loop_
_entity.id
_entity.type
_entity.pdbx_description
1 polymer ?
#
loop_
_entity_poly.entity_id
_entity_poly.type
_entity_poly.pdbx_seq_one_letter_code
_entity_poly.pdbx_strand_id
1 'polypeptide(L)'
;MKRKIINCLEEKGYAAVDCDNQIDMVNREKVEDFCKAAEKEEQAAVDIVVVFDEGEIIQYHLESMNGKINVRLCQVKWKDNSPQANYYDEYEAYEWKYTEKGYLFLEEYHPPGFDGAPGETGFRVQPLDKTCRELNRKYVMPLGYALNNLLITNWDNQNYTELDFYDLYEKMYYMKYGKQVPYEANYGGAEYEVPKDEFEEVIKTYLPFSNSEIEKGTFYNSDNRTFRYRPRGLYDCEFPYEPYPEVISYEKLQDGTLKLTIEAVWEIRMLDQAITSELMIKPMEDGSFQYLSNKVIKSDQNANAGWYMPRLTEEEWEENYSNN
;
A
#
# COMPACT_ATOMS: atom_id res chain seq x y z
N MET A 1 3.44 5.50 -19.84
CA MET A 1 2.42 6.27 -20.56
C MET A 1 1.91 7.45 -19.72
N LYS A 2 1.47 7.21 -18.47
CA LYS A 2 1.03 8.21 -17.48
C LYS A 2 1.73 9.56 -17.53
N ARG A 3 3.07 9.59 -17.39
CA ARG A 3 3.86 10.84 -17.42
C ARG A 3 3.66 11.68 -18.69
N LYS A 4 3.50 11.05 -19.85
CA LYS A 4 3.24 11.79 -21.10
C LYS A 4 1.86 12.45 -21.09
N ILE A 5 0.86 11.75 -20.54
CA ILE A 5 -0.52 12.26 -20.40
C ILE A 5 -0.53 13.40 -19.39
N ILE A 6 0.08 13.22 -18.22
CA ILE A 6 0.18 14.26 -17.18
C ILE A 6 0.88 15.51 -17.69
N ASN A 7 2.01 15.38 -18.40
CA ASN A 7 2.67 16.54 -19.02
C ASN A 7 1.77 17.24 -20.05
N CYS A 8 1.00 16.49 -20.84
CA CYS A 8 0.04 17.09 -21.78
C CYS A 8 -1.08 17.84 -21.03
N LEU A 9 -1.55 17.31 -19.90
CA LEU A 9 -2.55 17.96 -19.05
C LEU A 9 -1.97 19.22 -18.39
N GLU A 10 -0.72 19.17 -17.95
CA GLU A 10 0.02 20.30 -17.40
C GLU A 10 0.06 21.47 -18.39
N GLU A 11 0.49 21.22 -19.63
CA GLU A 11 0.55 22.22 -20.71
C GLU A 11 -0.83 22.82 -21.05
N LYS A 12 -1.91 22.08 -20.78
CA LYS A 12 -3.29 22.52 -20.96
C LYS A 12 -3.87 23.20 -19.71
N GLY A 13 -3.11 23.24 -18.62
CA GLY A 13 -3.50 23.87 -17.37
C GLY A 13 -4.42 23.02 -16.49
N TYR A 14 -4.55 21.71 -16.71
CA TYR A 14 -5.33 20.86 -15.82
C TYR A 14 -4.52 20.46 -14.59
N ALA A 15 -5.15 20.43 -13.41
CA ALA A 15 -4.55 19.75 -12.27
C ALA A 15 -4.64 18.25 -12.51
N ALA A 16 -3.51 17.54 -12.46
CA ALA A 16 -3.47 16.12 -12.79
C ALA A 16 -2.47 15.36 -11.93
N VAL A 17 -2.83 14.13 -11.56
CA VAL A 17 -2.06 13.22 -10.71
C VAL A 17 -2.19 11.79 -11.23
N ASP A 18 -1.26 10.90 -10.90
CA ASP A 18 -1.39 9.48 -11.21
C ASP A 18 -2.11 8.71 -10.09
N CYS A 19 -2.71 7.57 -10.44
CA CYS A 19 -3.44 6.72 -9.48
C CYS A 19 -2.57 6.11 -8.37
N ASP A 20 -1.24 6.01 -8.57
CA ASP A 20 -0.35 5.27 -7.66
C ASP A 20 0.48 6.19 -6.75
N ASN A 21 0.23 7.50 -6.81
CA ASN A 21 1.07 8.50 -6.17
C ASN A 21 2.57 8.28 -6.50
N GLN A 22 2.93 8.23 -7.79
CA GLN A 22 4.32 8.10 -8.27
C GLN A 22 4.77 9.28 -9.15
N ILE A 23 3.87 10.20 -9.46
CA ILE A 23 4.09 11.43 -10.21
C ILE A 23 3.46 12.56 -9.41
N ASP A 24 4.24 13.59 -9.09
CA ASP A 24 3.70 14.75 -8.39
C ASP A 24 2.57 15.41 -9.19
N MET A 25 1.57 15.91 -8.47
CA MET A 25 0.47 16.62 -9.08
C MET A 25 0.98 17.86 -9.84
N VAL A 26 0.61 17.97 -11.11
CA VAL A 26 0.86 19.18 -11.93
C VAL A 26 -0.25 20.19 -11.70
N ASN A 27 0.05 21.48 -11.82
CA ASN A 27 -0.88 22.60 -11.54
C ASN A 27 -1.57 22.48 -10.14
N ARG A 28 -0.84 21.97 -9.14
CA ARG A 28 -1.34 21.70 -7.77
C ARG A 28 -1.89 22.95 -7.07
N GLU A 29 -1.40 24.14 -7.43
CA GLU A 29 -1.84 25.41 -6.85
C GLU A 29 -3.34 25.63 -7.01
N LYS A 30 -3.94 25.09 -8.08
CA LYS A 30 -5.39 25.14 -8.29
C LYS A 30 -6.16 24.37 -7.22
N VAL A 31 -5.67 23.19 -6.86
CA VAL A 31 -6.27 22.34 -5.83
C VAL A 31 -6.04 22.94 -4.45
N GLU A 32 -4.85 23.48 -4.21
CA GLU A 32 -4.54 24.18 -2.95
C GLU A 32 -5.41 25.40 -2.72
N ASP A 33 -5.59 26.24 -3.74
CA ASP A 33 -6.41 27.44 -3.64
C ASP A 33 -7.89 27.07 -3.48
N PHE A 34 -8.35 25.99 -4.12
CA PHE A 34 -9.66 25.41 -3.87
C PHE A 34 -9.81 24.95 -2.41
N CYS A 35 -8.87 24.17 -1.87
CA CYS A 35 -8.93 23.71 -0.47
C CYS A 35 -8.95 24.89 0.51
N LYS A 36 -8.10 25.91 0.31
CA LYS A 36 -8.08 27.13 1.15
C LYS A 36 -9.40 27.91 1.08
N ALA A 37 -10.05 27.95 -0.07
CA ALA A 37 -11.35 28.60 -0.23
C ALA A 37 -12.46 27.77 0.46
N ALA A 38 -12.46 26.46 0.27
CA ALA A 38 -13.40 25.55 0.90
C ALA A 38 -13.31 25.59 2.44
N GLU A 39 -12.11 25.67 3.02
CA GLU A 39 -11.87 25.86 4.46
C GLU A 39 -12.44 27.18 4.99
N LYS A 40 -12.49 28.23 4.16
CA LYS A 40 -13.09 29.53 4.48
C LYS A 40 -14.58 29.60 4.15
N GLU A 41 -15.19 28.47 3.78
CA GLU A 41 -16.58 28.37 3.33
C GLU A 41 -16.89 29.20 2.07
N GLU A 42 -15.85 29.59 1.32
CA GLU A 42 -15.96 30.37 0.09
C GLU A 42 -16.37 29.50 -1.10
N GLN A 43 -17.02 30.13 -2.08
CA GLN A 43 -17.36 29.45 -3.33
C GLN A 43 -16.12 29.31 -4.21
N ALA A 44 -15.78 28.07 -4.56
CA ALA A 44 -14.70 27.75 -5.48
C ALA A 44 -15.03 26.49 -6.28
N ALA A 45 -14.30 26.26 -7.36
CA ALA A 45 -14.40 25.03 -8.12
C ALA A 45 -13.03 24.62 -8.68
N VAL A 46 -12.78 23.32 -8.82
CA VAL A 46 -11.56 22.79 -9.41
C VAL A 46 -11.84 21.49 -10.16
N ASP A 47 -11.09 21.28 -11.24
CA ASP A 47 -11.02 19.99 -11.94
C ASP A 47 -9.72 19.28 -11.58
N ILE A 48 -9.81 18.01 -11.17
CA ILE A 48 -8.67 17.12 -10.91
C ILE A 48 -8.76 15.93 -11.85
N VAL A 49 -7.70 15.65 -12.61
CA VAL A 49 -7.62 14.52 -13.53
C VAL A 49 -6.70 13.45 -12.96
N VAL A 50 -7.25 12.27 -12.64
CA VAL A 50 -6.47 11.10 -12.22
C VAL A 50 -6.15 10.24 -13.44
N VAL A 51 -4.88 9.91 -13.62
CA VAL A 51 -4.39 9.14 -14.78
C VAL A 51 -3.97 7.73 -14.35
N PHE A 52 -4.57 6.72 -14.99
CA PHE A 52 -4.30 5.30 -14.77
C PHE A 52 -3.28 4.72 -15.76
N ASP A 53 -2.81 3.51 -15.50
CA ASP A 53 -1.68 2.89 -16.21
C ASP A 53 -1.89 2.72 -17.72
N GLU A 54 -3.08 2.27 -18.13
CA GLU A 54 -3.45 2.07 -19.54
C GLU A 54 -4.02 3.35 -20.17
N GLY A 55 -3.90 4.47 -19.46
CA GLY A 55 -4.27 5.81 -19.93
C GLY A 55 -5.71 6.17 -19.70
N GLU A 56 -6.52 5.30 -19.06
CA GLU A 56 -7.81 5.72 -18.54
C GLU A 56 -7.65 6.94 -17.64
N ILE A 57 -8.67 7.79 -17.66
CA ILE A 57 -8.71 8.95 -16.77
C ILE A 57 -10.01 8.96 -16.01
N ILE A 58 -9.96 9.50 -14.80
CA ILE A 58 -11.14 9.97 -14.08
C ILE A 58 -10.98 11.47 -13.90
N GLN A 59 -11.93 12.24 -14.44
CA GLN A 59 -12.01 13.67 -14.15
C GLN A 59 -12.98 13.86 -12.99
N TYR A 60 -12.49 14.47 -11.92
CA TYR A 60 -13.28 14.98 -10.80
C TYR A 60 -13.49 16.47 -10.99
N HIS A 61 -14.73 16.91 -10.88
CA HIS A 61 -15.13 18.30 -10.77
C HIS A 61 -15.65 18.53 -9.36
N LEU A 62 -14.96 19.39 -8.61
CA LEU A 62 -15.29 19.71 -7.22
C LEU A 62 -15.83 21.13 -7.15
N GLU A 63 -16.95 21.34 -6.46
CA GLU A 63 -17.54 22.65 -6.19
C GLU A 63 -17.69 22.84 -4.67
N SER A 64 -17.06 23.87 -4.11
CA SER A 64 -17.24 24.23 -2.70
C SER A 64 -18.32 25.30 -2.54
N MET A 65 -19.18 25.14 -1.53
CA MET A 65 -20.13 26.17 -1.12
C MET A 65 -20.52 25.96 0.34
N ASN A 66 -20.39 27.01 1.17
CA ASN A 66 -20.73 26.95 2.61
C ASN A 66 -20.02 25.80 3.36
N GLY A 67 -18.73 25.57 3.06
CA GLY A 67 -17.90 24.55 3.71
C GLY A 67 -18.16 23.10 3.24
N LYS A 68 -19.10 22.89 2.31
CA LYS A 68 -19.39 21.59 1.71
C LYS A 68 -18.75 21.47 0.32
N ILE A 69 -18.46 20.23 -0.10
CA ILE A 69 -17.95 19.93 -1.44
C ILE A 69 -18.96 19.05 -2.17
N ASN A 70 -19.42 19.49 -3.34
CA ASN A 70 -20.10 18.62 -4.30
C ASN A 70 -19.06 18.06 -5.28
N VAL A 71 -19.17 16.77 -5.56
CA VAL A 71 -18.29 16.01 -6.45
C VAL A 71 -19.10 15.54 -7.64
N ARG A 72 -18.61 15.82 -8.85
CA ARG A 72 -19.04 15.14 -10.08
C ARG A 72 -17.83 14.44 -10.66
N LEU A 73 -17.96 13.19 -11.07
CA LEU A 73 -16.86 12.49 -11.72
C LEU A 73 -17.28 11.80 -12.99
N CYS A 74 -16.35 11.69 -13.93
CA CYS A 74 -16.52 10.93 -15.16
C CYS A 74 -15.28 10.10 -15.46
N GLN A 75 -15.45 8.79 -15.60
CA GLN A 75 -14.40 7.90 -16.08
C GLN A 75 -14.45 7.82 -17.60
N VAL A 76 -13.28 8.05 -18.22
CA VAL A 76 -13.07 7.94 -19.65
C VAL A 76 -12.06 6.84 -19.93
N LYS A 77 -12.42 5.90 -20.82
CA LYS A 77 -11.50 4.87 -21.34
C LYS A 77 -11.38 4.99 -22.85
N TRP A 78 -10.30 4.47 -23.41
CA TRP A 78 -10.08 4.46 -24.85
C TRP A 78 -10.53 3.14 -25.45
N LYS A 79 -11.47 3.21 -26.40
CA LYS A 79 -11.91 2.07 -27.20
C LYS A 79 -11.76 2.43 -28.67
N ASP A 80 -11.06 1.58 -29.43
CA ASP A 80 -10.76 1.82 -30.85
C ASP A 80 -10.15 3.21 -31.11
N ASN A 81 -9.17 3.60 -30.26
CA ASN A 81 -8.51 4.91 -30.24
C ASN A 81 -9.45 6.12 -30.03
N SER A 82 -10.68 5.91 -29.57
CA SER A 82 -11.65 6.97 -29.26
C SER A 82 -11.97 7.00 -27.77
N PRO A 83 -12.02 8.18 -27.13
CA PRO A 83 -12.42 8.29 -25.74
C PRO A 83 -13.91 7.97 -25.59
N GLN A 84 -14.26 7.16 -24.60
CA GLN A 84 -15.64 6.81 -24.24
C GLN A 84 -15.85 7.05 -22.75
N ALA A 85 -16.87 7.83 -22.42
CA ALA A 85 -17.36 7.96 -21.05
C ALA A 85 -18.05 6.65 -20.66
N ASN A 86 -17.54 6.00 -19.61
CA ASN A 86 -17.99 4.68 -19.18
C ASN A 86 -18.65 4.69 -17.79
N TYR A 87 -18.37 5.71 -16.99
CA TYR A 87 -18.95 5.88 -15.67
C TYR A 87 -19.14 7.37 -15.39
N TYR A 88 -20.24 7.71 -14.72
CA TYR A 88 -20.53 9.04 -14.22
C TYR A 88 -21.13 8.92 -12.84
N ASP A 89 -20.71 9.79 -11.94
CA ASP A 89 -21.28 9.89 -10.60
C ASP A 89 -21.37 11.34 -10.12
N GLU A 90 -22.28 11.60 -9.19
CA GLU A 90 -22.46 12.90 -8.55
C GLU A 90 -22.96 12.76 -7.11
N TYR A 91 -22.20 13.31 -6.16
CA TYR A 91 -22.52 13.25 -4.74
C TYR A 91 -22.04 14.50 -3.98
N GLU A 92 -22.68 14.81 -2.85
CA GLU A 92 -22.12 15.73 -1.86
C GLU A 92 -21.18 14.92 -0.96
N ALA A 93 -19.93 15.36 -0.80
CA ALA A 93 -18.97 14.69 0.07
C ALA A 93 -19.50 14.67 1.52
N TYR A 94 -19.55 13.48 2.11
CA TYR A 94 -19.98 13.27 3.49
C TYR A 94 -18.98 13.91 4.47
N GLU A 95 -17.71 13.59 4.25
CA GLU A 95 -16.57 14.21 4.89
C GLU A 95 -15.55 14.60 3.82
N TRP A 96 -14.82 15.69 4.07
CA TRP A 96 -13.65 16.03 3.30
C TRP A 96 -12.60 16.64 4.23
N LYS A 97 -11.33 16.49 3.88
CA LYS A 97 -10.26 17.21 4.56
C LYS A 97 -9.04 17.41 3.69
N TYR A 98 -8.38 18.54 3.91
CA TYR A 98 -7.07 18.82 3.35
C TYR A 98 -6.04 18.80 4.48
N THR A 99 -5.08 17.88 4.41
CA THR A 99 -4.12 17.66 5.49
C THR A 99 -2.91 18.60 5.37
N GLU A 100 -2.23 18.86 6.49
CA GLU A 100 -0.99 19.65 6.50
C GLU A 100 0.11 19.02 5.64
N LYS A 101 0.11 17.70 5.47
CA LYS A 101 1.07 16.98 4.61
C LYS A 101 0.68 17.02 3.13
N GLY A 102 -0.48 17.58 2.80
CA GLY A 102 -0.90 17.84 1.44
C GLY A 102 -1.66 16.70 0.78
N TYR A 103 -2.53 16.03 1.52
CA TYR A 103 -3.55 15.14 0.98
C TYR A 103 -4.93 15.80 1.02
N LEU A 104 -5.65 15.75 -0.10
CA LEU A 104 -7.09 16.02 -0.13
C LEU A 104 -7.82 14.68 -0.09
N PHE A 105 -8.61 14.45 0.95
CA PHE A 105 -9.49 13.29 1.06
C PHE A 105 -10.95 13.71 0.90
N LEU A 106 -11.72 12.86 0.22
CA LEU A 106 -13.17 12.98 0.05
C LEU A 106 -13.81 11.64 0.44
N GLU A 107 -14.97 11.66 1.08
CA GLU A 107 -15.78 10.48 1.38
C GLU A 107 -17.15 10.59 0.70
N GLU A 108 -17.51 9.61 -0.12
CA GLU A 108 -18.88 9.35 -0.54
C GLU A 108 -19.60 8.55 0.55
N TYR A 109 -20.77 9.01 0.98
CA TYR A 109 -21.55 8.30 2.00
C TYR A 109 -22.06 6.95 1.48
N HIS A 110 -21.69 5.88 2.18
CA HIS A 110 -22.30 4.57 1.99
C HIS A 110 -23.14 4.15 3.21
N PRO A 111 -24.37 3.64 3.01
CA PRO A 111 -25.21 3.18 4.11
C PRO A 111 -24.61 1.93 4.80
N PRO A 112 -24.93 1.68 6.07
CA PRO A 112 -24.51 0.46 6.77
C PRO A 112 -24.89 -0.81 6.00
N GLY A 113 -23.93 -1.71 5.79
CA GLY A 113 -24.12 -2.96 5.05
C GLY A 113 -23.93 -2.83 3.53
N PHE A 114 -23.44 -1.68 3.03
CA PHE A 114 -22.99 -1.56 1.65
C PHE A 114 -21.81 -2.49 1.39
N ASP A 115 -21.90 -3.28 0.32
CA ASP A 115 -20.96 -4.36 -0.04
C ASP A 115 -20.18 -4.01 -1.33
N GLY A 116 -19.99 -2.71 -1.60
CA GLY A 116 -19.26 -2.19 -2.76
C GLY A 116 -17.86 -1.70 -2.40
N ALA A 117 -17.24 -0.99 -3.34
CA ALA A 117 -15.96 -0.33 -3.10
C ALA A 117 -16.11 0.77 -2.03
N PRO A 118 -15.06 1.09 -1.26
CA PRO A 118 -15.06 2.20 -0.30
C PRO A 118 -15.37 3.52 -1.00
N GLY A 119 -16.02 4.43 -0.26
CA GLY A 119 -16.41 5.75 -0.78
C GLY A 119 -15.29 6.78 -0.67
N GLU A 120 -14.16 6.42 -0.06
CA GLU A 120 -13.05 7.31 0.21
C GLU A 120 -12.11 7.41 -0.99
N THR A 121 -11.72 8.64 -1.33
CA THR A 121 -10.73 8.94 -2.36
C THR A 121 -9.67 9.88 -1.80
N GLY A 122 -8.39 9.57 -2.04
CA GLY A 122 -7.26 10.43 -1.68
C GLY A 122 -6.56 11.03 -2.90
N PHE A 123 -6.20 12.31 -2.82
CA PHE A 123 -5.34 12.98 -3.79
C PHE A 123 -4.07 13.49 -3.10
N ARG A 124 -2.90 13.01 -3.52
CA ARG A 124 -1.61 13.62 -3.14
C ARG A 124 -1.42 14.95 -3.87
N VAL A 125 -1.69 16.06 -3.19
CA VAL A 125 -1.59 17.42 -3.76
C VAL A 125 -0.18 17.99 -3.66
N GLN A 126 0.43 17.93 -2.47
CA GLN A 126 1.81 18.40 -2.31
C GLN A 126 2.81 17.41 -2.93
N PRO A 127 3.92 17.90 -3.50
CA PRO A 127 4.94 17.03 -4.04
C PRO A 127 5.67 16.28 -2.91
N LEU A 128 6.28 15.16 -3.28
CA LEU A 128 7.18 14.41 -2.42
C LEU A 128 8.60 14.49 -2.96
N ASP A 129 9.60 14.35 -2.09
CA ASP A 129 10.99 14.27 -2.53
C ASP A 129 11.18 13.13 -3.56
N LYS A 130 11.80 13.47 -4.68
CA LYS A 130 11.99 12.54 -5.81
C LYS A 130 12.80 11.32 -5.40
N THR A 131 13.81 11.50 -4.55
CA THR A 131 14.64 10.38 -4.07
C THR A 131 13.82 9.48 -3.17
N CYS A 132 13.00 10.03 -2.30
CA CYS A 132 12.08 9.26 -1.47
C CYS A 132 11.09 8.44 -2.33
N ARG A 133 10.51 9.01 -3.40
CA ARG A 133 9.69 8.25 -4.35
C ARG A 133 10.47 7.11 -5.02
N GLU A 134 11.73 7.34 -5.40
CA GLU A 134 12.60 6.30 -5.98
C GLU A 134 12.91 5.17 -4.98
N LEU A 135 13.20 5.52 -3.73
CA LEU A 135 13.44 4.58 -2.64
C LEU A 135 12.17 3.77 -2.30
N ASN A 136 11.01 4.44 -2.29
CA ASN A 136 9.71 3.79 -2.06
C ASN A 136 9.45 2.71 -3.11
N ARG A 137 9.56 3.06 -4.41
CA ARG A 137 9.37 2.11 -5.51
C ARG A 137 10.35 0.94 -5.45
N LYS A 138 11.60 1.20 -5.07
CA LYS A 138 12.64 0.17 -5.09
C LYS A 138 12.53 -0.78 -3.91
N TYR A 139 12.26 -0.26 -2.71
CA TYR A 139 12.46 -1.02 -1.48
C TYR A 139 11.20 -1.27 -0.66
N VAL A 140 10.15 -0.48 -0.80
CA VAL A 140 8.99 -0.55 0.12
C VAL A 140 7.74 -1.02 -0.60
N MET A 141 7.39 -0.43 -1.74
CA MET A 141 6.22 -0.83 -2.53
C MET A 141 6.18 -2.30 -2.95
N PRO A 142 7.30 -2.97 -3.31
CA PRO A 142 7.24 -4.39 -3.68
C PRO A 142 6.74 -5.30 -2.56
N LEU A 143 6.92 -4.88 -1.30
CA LEU A 143 6.41 -5.57 -0.12
C LEU A 143 5.00 -5.06 0.23
N GLY A 144 4.87 -3.74 0.40
CA GLY A 144 3.62 -3.07 0.77
C GLY A 144 3.12 -3.45 2.18
N TYR A 145 1.89 -3.05 2.48
CA TYR A 145 1.21 -3.37 3.75
C TYR A 145 0.24 -4.55 3.66
N ALA A 146 -0.08 -5.03 2.46
CA ALA A 146 -0.94 -6.20 2.25
C ALA A 146 -0.22 -7.48 2.64
N LEU A 147 -0.92 -8.40 3.29
CA LEU A 147 -0.59 -9.81 3.49
C LEU A 147 0.77 -10.04 4.15
N ASN A 148 1.24 -9.09 4.95
CA ASN A 148 2.47 -9.22 5.72
C ASN A 148 2.55 -8.18 6.83
N ASN A 149 3.36 -8.45 7.85
CA ASN A 149 3.51 -7.57 9.00
C ASN A 149 4.87 -6.86 9.12
N LEU A 150 5.76 -6.93 8.11
CA LEU A 150 7.14 -6.45 8.24
C LEU A 150 7.22 -4.97 8.64
N LEU A 151 6.35 -4.13 8.07
CA LEU A 151 6.35 -2.68 8.27
C LEU A 151 5.56 -2.23 9.51
N ILE A 152 4.76 -3.12 10.09
CA ILE A 152 3.90 -2.83 11.27
C ILE A 152 4.39 -3.55 12.54
N THR A 153 5.46 -4.33 12.44
CA THR A 153 6.08 -5.06 13.56
C THR A 153 7.42 -4.44 13.91
N ASN A 154 7.74 -4.35 15.21
CA ASN A 154 9.10 -4.02 15.65
C ASN A 154 9.96 -5.26 15.54
N TRP A 155 10.99 -5.24 14.69
CA TRP A 155 11.89 -6.37 14.56
C TRP A 155 13.31 -5.98 14.20
N ASP A 156 14.24 -6.83 14.61
CA ASP A 156 15.67 -6.75 14.29
C ASP A 156 16.28 -8.17 14.26
N ASN A 157 17.61 -8.26 14.20
CA ASN A 157 18.33 -9.53 14.20
C ASN A 157 18.24 -10.32 15.53
N GLN A 158 17.76 -9.71 16.60
CA GLN A 158 17.58 -10.36 17.92
C GLN A 158 16.11 -10.66 18.21
N ASN A 159 15.19 -9.88 17.64
CA ASN A 159 13.76 -9.93 17.90
C ASN A 159 13.01 -9.97 16.57
N TYR A 160 12.74 -11.16 16.05
CA TYR A 160 12.05 -11.36 14.77
C TYR A 160 10.90 -12.37 14.84
N THR A 161 10.63 -12.93 16.02
CA THR A 161 9.62 -14.00 16.21
C THR A 161 8.18 -13.53 16.01
N GLU A 162 7.94 -12.22 16.00
CA GLU A 162 6.64 -11.65 15.67
C GLU A 162 6.41 -11.55 14.15
N LEU A 163 7.45 -11.71 13.32
CA LEU A 163 7.27 -11.76 11.87
C LEU A 163 6.64 -13.07 11.44
N ASP A 164 5.68 -12.97 10.51
CA ASP A 164 5.14 -14.15 9.85
C ASP A 164 6.02 -14.52 8.63
N PHE A 165 6.86 -15.53 8.76
CA PHE A 165 7.76 -15.92 7.68
C PHE A 165 7.04 -16.49 6.44
N TYR A 166 5.80 -16.97 6.56
CA TYR A 166 5.05 -17.49 5.41
C TYR A 166 4.45 -16.37 4.57
N ASP A 167 3.95 -15.31 5.21
CA ASP A 167 3.59 -14.06 4.53
C ASP A 167 4.78 -13.45 3.79
N LEU A 168 5.92 -13.36 4.48
CA LEU A 168 7.14 -12.82 3.88
C LEU A 168 7.66 -13.71 2.76
N TYR A 169 7.54 -15.03 2.89
CA TYR A 169 7.89 -15.96 1.82
C TYR A 169 7.08 -15.68 0.55
N GLU A 170 5.76 -15.52 0.64
CA GLU A 170 4.92 -15.23 -0.52
C GLU A 170 5.32 -13.92 -1.22
N LYS A 171 5.51 -12.85 -0.46
CA LYS A 171 5.96 -11.55 -0.99
C LYS A 171 7.33 -11.63 -1.63
N MET A 172 8.29 -12.23 -0.93
CA MET A 172 9.68 -12.35 -1.38
C MET A 172 9.83 -13.29 -2.57
N TYR A 173 8.98 -14.32 -2.67
CA TYR A 173 8.92 -15.20 -3.83
C TYR A 173 8.49 -14.41 -5.07
N TYR A 174 7.45 -13.57 -4.95
CA TYR A 174 7.04 -12.67 -6.03
C TYR A 174 8.13 -11.66 -6.39
N MET A 175 8.76 -11.03 -5.40
CA MET A 175 9.88 -10.10 -5.62
C MET A 175 11.06 -10.75 -6.36
N LYS A 176 11.33 -12.03 -6.08
CA LYS A 176 12.46 -12.77 -6.66
C LYS A 176 12.18 -13.32 -8.05
N TYR A 177 10.99 -13.90 -8.25
CA TYR A 177 10.67 -14.67 -9.46
C TYR A 177 9.64 -13.98 -10.37
N GLY A 178 9.01 -12.90 -9.92
CA GLY A 178 7.97 -12.17 -10.67
C GLY A 178 6.66 -12.95 -10.83
N LYS A 179 6.43 -13.98 -10.01
CA LYS A 179 5.24 -14.84 -10.04
C LYS A 179 4.84 -15.27 -8.64
N GLN A 180 3.58 -15.62 -8.45
CA GLN A 180 3.07 -16.14 -7.17
C GLN A 180 3.69 -17.51 -6.84
N VAL A 181 3.64 -17.88 -5.56
CA VAL A 181 4.05 -19.20 -5.09
C VAL A 181 3.23 -20.30 -5.79
N PRO A 182 3.82 -21.48 -6.07
CA PRO A 182 3.14 -22.55 -6.81
C PRO A 182 2.20 -23.40 -5.94
N TYR A 183 1.70 -22.85 -4.84
CA TYR A 183 0.88 -23.55 -3.84
C TYR A 183 -0.50 -22.93 -3.82
N GLU A 184 -1.48 -23.63 -4.37
CA GLU A 184 -2.83 -23.09 -4.54
C GLU A 184 -3.56 -23.00 -3.20
N ALA A 185 -4.08 -21.81 -2.91
CA ALA A 185 -5.09 -21.66 -1.87
C ALA A 185 -6.36 -22.39 -2.31
N ASN A 186 -6.75 -23.41 -1.56
CA ASN A 186 -8.13 -23.85 -1.56
C ASN A 186 -8.75 -23.30 -0.26
N TYR A 187 -9.92 -22.68 -0.35
CA TYR A 187 -10.58 -22.05 0.81
C TYR A 187 -11.02 -23.06 1.90
N GLY A 188 -10.55 -24.31 1.83
CA GLY A 188 -10.83 -25.43 2.72
C GLY A 188 -9.61 -25.94 3.47
N GLY A 189 -8.57 -25.12 3.67
CA GLY A 189 -7.41 -25.48 4.51
C GLY A 189 -6.41 -26.37 3.79
N ALA A 190 -5.84 -25.90 2.68
CA ALA A 190 -4.74 -26.60 2.04
C ALA A 190 -3.47 -26.60 2.92
N GLU A 191 -2.74 -27.70 2.90
CA GLU A 191 -1.44 -27.82 3.53
C GLU A 191 -0.44 -28.44 2.54
N TYR A 192 0.75 -27.85 2.47
CA TYR A 192 1.84 -28.25 1.60
C TYR A 192 3.15 -28.36 2.38
N GLU A 193 4.13 -29.03 1.78
CA GLU A 193 5.49 -29.13 2.29
C GLU A 193 6.43 -28.44 1.30
N VAL A 194 6.98 -27.29 1.70
CA VAL A 194 7.93 -26.51 0.88
C VAL A 194 9.33 -27.06 1.10
N PRO A 195 10.09 -27.40 0.04
CA PRO A 195 11.48 -27.82 0.19
C PRO A 195 12.30 -26.80 0.98
N LYS A 196 13.10 -27.28 1.95
CA LYS A 196 13.91 -26.41 2.82
C LYS A 196 14.76 -25.41 2.03
N ASP A 197 15.47 -25.94 1.04
CA ASP A 197 16.42 -25.14 0.27
C ASP A 197 15.69 -24.05 -0.54
N GLU A 198 14.45 -24.30 -1.00
CA GLU A 198 13.63 -23.30 -1.70
C GLU A 198 13.18 -22.18 -0.75
N PHE A 199 12.60 -22.55 0.40
CA PHE A 199 12.07 -21.60 1.37
C PHE A 199 13.17 -20.70 1.94
N GLU A 200 14.26 -21.31 2.44
CA GLU A 200 15.38 -20.57 3.02
C GLU A 200 16.08 -19.67 2.00
N GLU A 201 16.24 -20.13 0.75
CA GLU A 201 16.86 -19.32 -0.29
C GLU A 201 16.05 -18.05 -0.58
N VAL A 202 14.72 -18.15 -0.65
CA VAL A 202 13.84 -16.99 -0.86
C VAL A 202 13.94 -16.01 0.32
N ILE A 203 13.76 -16.49 1.56
CA ILE A 203 13.82 -15.64 2.75
C ILE A 203 15.18 -14.96 2.89
N LYS A 204 16.27 -15.71 2.75
CA LYS A 204 17.64 -15.19 2.93
C LYS A 204 18.08 -14.21 1.84
N THR A 205 17.39 -14.21 0.70
CA THR A 205 17.62 -13.21 -0.35
C THR A 205 17.35 -11.81 0.19
N TYR A 206 16.34 -11.63 1.05
CA TYR A 206 15.89 -10.31 1.51
C TYR A 206 16.01 -10.10 3.01
N LEU A 207 16.22 -11.15 3.81
CA LEU A 207 16.35 -11.08 5.26
C LEU A 207 17.67 -11.69 5.75
N PRO A 208 18.34 -11.08 6.75
CA PRO A 208 19.66 -11.50 7.23
C PRO A 208 19.59 -12.65 8.24
N PHE A 209 18.59 -13.54 8.15
CA PHE A 209 18.40 -14.65 9.08
C PHE A 209 19.16 -15.91 8.64
N SER A 210 19.71 -16.63 9.61
CA SER A 210 20.31 -17.93 9.40
C SER A 210 19.24 -19.03 9.30
N ASN A 211 19.63 -20.18 8.75
CA ASN A 211 18.76 -21.35 8.64
C ASN A 211 18.15 -21.74 10.00
N SER A 212 18.95 -21.72 11.07
CA SER A 212 18.45 -22.06 12.41
C SER A 212 17.42 -21.05 12.94
N GLU A 213 17.51 -19.79 12.53
CA GLU A 213 16.55 -18.74 12.93
C GLU A 213 15.24 -18.91 12.17
N ILE A 214 15.33 -19.20 10.87
CA ILE A 214 14.17 -19.52 10.03
C ILE A 214 13.45 -20.78 10.54
N GLU A 215 14.19 -21.86 10.81
CA GLU A 215 13.66 -23.11 11.37
C GLU A 215 12.93 -22.91 12.72
N LYS A 216 13.40 -21.99 13.57
CA LYS A 216 12.77 -21.70 14.87
C LYS A 216 11.49 -20.86 14.76
N GLY A 217 11.40 -20.01 13.74
CA GLY A 217 10.24 -19.16 13.48
C GLY A 217 9.19 -19.80 12.57
N THR A 218 9.34 -21.09 12.24
CA THR A 218 8.47 -21.80 11.28
C THR A 218 8.19 -23.23 11.74
N PHE A 219 7.35 -23.95 10.99
CA PHE A 219 7.06 -25.37 11.19
C PHE A 219 7.99 -26.24 10.34
N TYR A 220 9.24 -26.39 10.76
CA TYR A 220 10.24 -27.21 10.06
C TYR A 220 10.14 -28.71 10.39
N ASN A 221 10.08 -29.55 9.35
CA ASN A 221 10.14 -31.00 9.43
C ASN A 221 11.54 -31.50 9.04
N SER A 222 12.29 -32.01 10.02
CA SER A 222 13.67 -32.49 9.79
C SER A 222 13.76 -33.77 8.96
N ASP A 223 12.75 -34.63 9.02
CA ASP A 223 12.76 -35.95 8.37
C ASP A 223 12.65 -35.80 6.85
N ASN A 224 11.77 -34.90 6.42
CA ASN A 224 11.53 -34.61 5.00
C ASN A 224 12.36 -33.43 4.49
N ARG A 225 12.98 -32.66 5.39
CA ARG A 225 13.68 -31.39 5.09
C ARG A 225 12.76 -30.40 4.38
N THR A 226 11.62 -30.15 4.99
CA THR A 226 10.57 -29.28 4.44
C THR A 226 10.02 -28.35 5.51
N PHE A 227 9.39 -27.25 5.07
CA PHE A 227 8.58 -26.37 5.91
C PHE A 227 7.12 -26.60 5.57
N ARG A 228 6.32 -26.90 6.59
CA ARG A 228 4.87 -27.00 6.42
C ARG A 228 4.32 -25.63 6.12
N TYR A 229 3.63 -25.48 5.00
CA TYR A 229 3.08 -24.22 4.51
C TYR A 229 1.59 -24.36 4.26
N ARG A 230 0.83 -23.37 4.72
CA ARG A 230 -0.62 -23.28 4.52
C ARG A 230 -0.90 -21.95 3.84
N PRO A 231 -1.48 -21.91 2.63
CA PRO A 231 -1.97 -20.66 2.08
C PRO A 231 -3.05 -20.06 2.97
N ARG A 232 -3.19 -18.74 2.96
CA ARG A 232 -4.31 -18.06 3.64
C ARG A 232 -5.64 -18.55 3.06
N GLY A 233 -6.62 -18.74 3.94
CA GLY A 233 -7.96 -19.22 3.65
C GLY A 233 -9.04 -18.21 4.05
N LEU A 234 -10.28 -18.69 4.14
CA LEU A 234 -11.45 -17.89 4.53
C LEU A 234 -11.34 -17.22 5.91
N TYR A 235 -10.67 -17.84 6.88
CA TYR A 235 -10.68 -17.36 8.27
C TYR A 235 -9.50 -16.45 8.64
N ASP A 236 -8.51 -16.35 7.77
CA ASP A 236 -7.35 -15.46 7.87
C ASP A 236 -7.12 -14.68 6.56
N CYS A 237 -8.20 -14.44 5.80
CA CYS A 237 -8.16 -13.50 4.69
C CYS A 237 -8.11 -12.06 5.21
N GLU A 238 -7.39 -11.20 4.49
CA GLU A 238 -7.30 -9.79 4.84
C GLU A 238 -8.42 -8.95 4.23
N PHE A 239 -8.66 -7.81 4.87
CA PHE A 239 -9.54 -6.79 4.33
C PHE A 239 -8.86 -6.19 3.10
N PRO A 240 -9.49 -6.23 1.90
CA PRO A 240 -8.98 -5.47 0.76
C PRO A 240 -8.95 -3.98 1.14
N TYR A 241 -8.10 -3.14 0.55
CA TYR A 241 -7.95 -1.70 0.90
C TYR A 241 -7.00 -1.43 2.09
N GLU A 242 -5.89 -2.15 2.11
CA GLU A 242 -4.70 -1.81 2.89
C GLU A 242 -4.15 -0.41 2.54
N PRO A 243 -3.40 0.23 3.44
CA PRO A 243 -2.69 1.45 3.11
C PRO A 243 -1.56 1.20 2.10
N TYR A 244 -1.22 2.22 1.31
CA TYR A 244 0.02 2.21 0.54
C TYR A 244 1.15 2.93 1.29
N PRO A 245 2.42 2.52 1.07
CA PRO A 245 3.55 3.18 1.69
C PRO A 245 3.97 4.46 0.96
N GLU A 246 4.34 5.48 1.73
CA GLU A 246 5.05 6.68 1.28
C GLU A 246 6.36 6.80 2.08
N VAL A 247 7.52 6.76 1.42
CA VAL A 247 8.79 7.15 2.07
C VAL A 247 8.79 8.67 2.16
N ILE A 248 8.87 9.22 3.37
CA ILE A 248 8.82 10.68 3.60
C ILE A 248 10.21 11.29 3.85
N SER A 249 11.17 10.48 4.30
CA SER A 249 12.55 10.90 4.44
C SER A 249 13.49 9.71 4.44
N TYR A 250 14.78 9.98 4.22
CA TYR A 250 15.82 8.96 4.29
C TYR A 250 17.14 9.51 4.84
N GLU A 251 17.93 8.63 5.40
CA GLU A 251 19.31 8.88 5.81
C GLU A 251 20.20 7.75 5.26
N LYS A 252 21.33 8.11 4.65
CA LYS A 252 22.36 7.14 4.25
C LYS A 252 23.46 7.11 5.31
N LEU A 253 23.61 5.95 5.96
CA LEU A 253 24.62 5.72 6.99
C LEU A 253 26.02 5.51 6.38
N GLN A 254 27.05 5.58 7.24
CA GLN A 254 28.45 5.49 6.83
C GLN A 254 28.81 4.16 6.14
N ASP A 255 28.15 3.07 6.53
CA ASP A 255 28.33 1.72 5.97
C ASP A 255 27.52 1.48 4.68
N GLY A 256 26.79 2.49 4.20
CA GLY A 256 25.94 2.39 3.01
C GLY A 256 24.51 1.93 3.28
N THR A 257 24.18 1.54 4.51
CA THR A 257 22.81 1.22 4.92
C THR A 257 21.91 2.46 4.81
N LEU A 258 20.68 2.25 4.37
CA LEU A 258 19.65 3.28 4.27
C LEU A 258 18.69 3.13 5.45
N LYS A 259 18.44 4.24 6.16
CA LYS A 259 17.32 4.37 7.09
C LYS A 259 16.21 5.13 6.37
N LEU A 260 15.07 4.50 6.18
CA LEU A 260 13.89 5.11 5.57
C LEU A 260 12.84 5.40 6.65
N THR A 261 12.24 6.59 6.62
CA THR A 261 11.01 6.86 7.37
C THR A 261 9.84 6.71 6.41
N ILE A 262 8.93 5.80 6.75
CA ILE A 262 7.81 5.38 5.91
C ILE A 262 6.52 5.73 6.64
N GLU A 263 5.54 6.24 5.92
CA GLU A 263 4.17 6.46 6.40
C GLU A 263 3.19 5.60 5.61
N ALA A 264 2.25 4.98 6.32
CA ALA A 264 1.13 4.27 5.74
C ALA A 264 0.01 5.27 5.45
N VAL A 265 -0.31 5.47 4.17
CA VAL A 265 -1.45 6.31 3.76
C VAL A 265 -2.67 5.41 3.56
N TRP A 266 -3.67 5.57 4.43
CA TRP A 266 -4.86 4.73 4.49
C TRP A 266 -6.11 5.50 4.08
N GLU A 267 -6.47 5.39 2.80
CA GLU A 267 -7.56 6.18 2.19
C GLU A 267 -8.92 5.92 2.83
N ILE A 268 -9.25 4.67 3.15
CA ILE A 268 -10.54 4.30 3.78
C ILE A 268 -10.71 4.87 5.19
N ARG A 269 -9.63 5.37 5.81
CA ARG A 269 -9.67 6.09 7.09
C ARG A 269 -9.35 7.57 6.91
N MET A 270 -9.15 7.98 5.66
CA MET A 270 -8.65 9.28 5.23
C MET A 270 -7.36 9.66 5.97
N LEU A 271 -6.48 8.72 6.31
CA LEU A 271 -5.26 9.00 7.07
C LEU A 271 -4.06 9.08 6.13
N ASP A 272 -3.39 10.23 6.05
CA ASP A 272 -2.09 10.35 5.38
C ASP A 272 -0.90 9.86 6.23
N GLN A 273 -1.18 9.49 7.48
CA GLN A 273 -0.22 8.92 8.41
C GLN A 273 -0.94 7.96 9.37
N ALA A 274 -1.33 6.78 8.90
CA ALA A 274 -1.94 5.75 9.75
C ALA A 274 -0.90 5.10 10.68
N ILE A 275 0.29 4.80 10.15
CA ILE A 275 1.44 4.26 10.90
C ILE A 275 2.71 4.89 10.35
N THR A 276 3.66 5.22 11.22
CA THR A 276 5.01 5.63 10.83
C THR A 276 6.02 4.58 11.27
N SER A 277 6.93 4.20 10.37
CA SER A 277 7.97 3.21 10.64
C SER A 277 9.35 3.68 10.18
N GLU A 278 10.39 3.29 10.91
CA GLU A 278 11.79 3.39 10.50
C GLU A 278 12.27 2.03 9.99
N LEU A 279 12.55 1.94 8.70
CA LEU A 279 13.02 0.73 8.03
C LEU A 279 14.50 0.85 7.69
N MET A 280 15.28 -0.15 8.09
CA MET A 280 16.70 -0.24 7.77
C MET A 280 16.89 -1.19 6.60
N ILE A 281 17.55 -0.72 5.54
CA ILE A 281 17.81 -1.48 4.32
C ILE A 281 19.30 -1.45 4.00
N LYS A 282 19.85 -2.60 3.64
CA LYS A 282 21.21 -2.72 3.11
C LYS A 282 21.18 -2.96 1.61
N PRO A 283 21.49 -1.95 0.79
CA PRO A 283 21.74 -2.15 -0.63
C PRO A 283 23.02 -2.98 -0.84
N MET A 284 23.00 -3.86 -1.83
CA MET A 284 24.15 -4.68 -2.24
C MET A 284 24.71 -4.20 -3.59
N GLU A 285 25.98 -4.52 -3.86
CA GLU A 285 26.69 -4.06 -5.08
C GLU A 285 26.07 -4.60 -6.37
N ASP A 286 25.47 -5.80 -6.32
CA ASP A 286 24.80 -6.45 -7.45
C ASP A 286 23.38 -5.89 -7.72
N GLY A 287 22.96 -4.88 -6.96
CA GLY A 287 21.65 -4.26 -7.08
C GLY A 287 20.56 -4.91 -6.22
N SER A 288 20.84 -6.05 -5.59
CA SER A 288 19.97 -6.66 -4.57
C SER A 288 19.99 -5.84 -3.26
N PHE A 289 19.19 -6.25 -2.28
CA PHE A 289 19.14 -5.60 -0.98
C PHE A 289 18.58 -6.54 0.08
N GLN A 290 18.82 -6.20 1.35
CA GLN A 290 18.20 -6.88 2.49
C GLN A 290 17.52 -5.87 3.43
N TYR A 291 16.38 -6.24 3.98
CA TYR A 291 15.77 -5.57 5.12
C TYR A 291 16.50 -6.00 6.38
N LEU A 292 16.98 -5.05 7.19
CA LEU A 292 17.76 -5.35 8.40
C LEU A 292 16.94 -5.27 9.68
N SER A 293 15.98 -4.35 9.74
CA SER A 293 15.11 -4.12 10.89
C SER A 293 13.97 -3.18 10.52
N ASN A 294 12.87 -3.24 11.27
CA ASN A 294 11.80 -2.23 11.25
C ASN A 294 11.48 -1.79 12.67
N LYS A 295 11.15 -0.51 12.84
CA LYS A 295 10.66 0.02 14.10
C LYS A 295 9.45 0.91 13.86
N VAL A 296 8.31 0.52 14.41
CA VAL A 296 7.12 1.37 14.44
C VAL A 296 7.35 2.51 15.44
N ILE A 297 7.24 3.74 14.96
CA ILE A 297 7.33 4.93 15.78
C ILE A 297 6.01 5.07 16.54
N LYS A 298 6.08 5.04 17.87
CA LYS A 298 4.89 5.21 18.71
C LYS A 298 4.36 6.64 18.60
N SER A 299 3.07 6.76 18.31
CA SER A 299 2.31 8.00 18.34
C SER A 299 0.90 7.70 18.85
N ASP A 300 0.30 8.66 19.56
CA ASP A 300 -1.10 8.57 19.99
C ASP A 300 -2.08 8.60 18.79
N GLN A 301 -1.59 9.02 17.62
CA GLN A 301 -2.34 9.07 16.37
C GLN A 301 -2.24 7.78 15.55
N ASN A 302 -1.41 6.81 15.97
CA ASN A 302 -1.27 5.57 15.21
C ASN A 302 -2.60 4.84 15.16
N ALA A 303 -3.03 4.51 13.95
CA ALA A 303 -4.17 3.64 13.72
C ALA A 303 -3.84 2.21 14.17
N ASN A 304 -4.87 1.45 14.52
CA ASN A 304 -4.76 0.01 14.56
C ASN A 304 -4.56 -0.49 13.11
N ALA A 305 -3.63 -1.43 12.90
CA ALA A 305 -3.37 -2.08 11.63
C ALA A 305 -4.49 -3.06 11.23
N GLY A 306 -5.74 -2.61 11.24
CA GLY A 306 -6.93 -3.44 11.02
C GLY A 306 -7.07 -3.99 9.59
N TRP A 307 -6.17 -3.62 8.68
CA TRP A 307 -6.04 -4.24 7.36
C TRP A 307 -5.31 -5.59 7.43
N TYR A 308 -4.42 -5.78 8.39
CA TYR A 308 -3.63 -7.01 8.54
C TYR A 308 -4.33 -7.98 9.48
N MET A 309 -4.49 -9.22 9.03
CA MET A 309 -4.98 -10.33 9.84
C MET A 309 -3.82 -11.32 10.04
N PRO A 310 -3.40 -11.61 11.28
CA PRO A 310 -2.43 -12.67 11.52
C PRO A 310 -2.90 -14.01 10.96
N ARG A 311 -1.96 -14.85 10.49
CA ARG A 311 -2.28 -16.24 10.15
C ARG A 311 -2.80 -16.98 11.37
N LEU A 312 -3.66 -17.97 11.13
CA LEU A 312 -4.18 -18.81 12.19
C LEU A 312 -3.05 -19.54 12.92
N THR A 313 -3.17 -19.62 14.23
CA THR A 313 -2.41 -20.57 15.04
C THR A 313 -2.78 -22.02 14.68
N GLU A 314 -2.02 -22.99 15.16
CA GLU A 314 -2.32 -24.41 14.91
C GLU A 314 -3.72 -24.79 15.41
N GLU A 315 -4.07 -24.35 16.63
CA GLU A 315 -5.36 -24.62 17.27
C GLU A 315 -6.51 -24.00 16.47
N GLU A 316 -6.39 -22.71 16.12
CA GLU A 316 -7.41 -22.02 15.31
C GLU A 316 -7.56 -22.66 13.93
N TRP A 317 -6.46 -23.07 13.30
CA TRP A 317 -6.53 -23.73 11.99
C TRP A 317 -7.25 -25.08 12.08
N GLU A 318 -6.93 -25.90 13.09
CA GLU A 318 -7.61 -27.18 13.30
C GLU A 318 -9.11 -27.01 13.59
N GLU A 319 -9.49 -26.04 14.43
CA GLU A 319 -10.88 -25.75 14.74
C GLU A 319 -11.69 -25.37 13.50
N ASN A 320 -11.09 -24.57 12.61
CA ASN A 320 -11.76 -24.02 11.43
C ASN A 320 -11.74 -24.95 10.20
N TYR A 321 -10.70 -25.78 10.05
CA TYR A 321 -10.48 -26.57 8.82
C TYR A 321 -10.44 -28.09 9.03
N SER A 322 -10.11 -28.61 10.22
CA SER A 322 -9.98 -30.07 10.44
C SER A 322 -11.31 -30.77 10.78
N ASN A 323 -12.41 -30.02 10.95
CA ASN A 323 -13.74 -30.55 11.27
C ASN A 323 -14.70 -30.71 10.05
N ASN A 324 -14.17 -30.68 8.81
CA ASN A 324 -14.96 -30.89 7.58
C ASN A 324 -14.71 -32.25 6.92
#